data_AF-Q0UYL8-F1
#
_entry.id   AF-Q0UYL8-F1
#
_cell.length_a   1.000
_cell.length_b   1.000
_cell.length_c   1.000
_cell.angle_alpha   90.00
_cell.angle_beta   90.00
_cell.angle_gamma   90.00
#
_symmetry.space_group_name_H-M   'P 1'
#
loop_
_entity.id
_entity.type
_entity.pdbx_description
1 polymer ?
#
loop_
_entity_poly.entity_id
_entity_poly.type
_entity_poly.pdbx_seq_one_letter_code
_entity_poly.pdbx_strand_id
1 'polypeptide(L)'
;MASTFETSLGPERSYHNTKSAYILPNDKPEHDRLEAQSKCIFELMGKRIIHAPLSATNVHKALDIGCGTGIVTHEIASQFPDAQVYGLDLSPVPNIREKLPNIETKGLESLCGEKLPRWFVEAGLEDVQIKRYMLPMGQWEGMTEAERKFGEHYPIGIGASMLVSMRKLGQGQNEVSQEDIEKGVEGANKVKQEWQKYRGFFWVYAVCGRKPVR
;
A
#
# COMPACT_ATOMS: atom_id res chain seq x y z
N MET A 1 -0.62 49.84 15.15
CA MET A 1 -1.35 48.62 15.54
C MET A 1 -1.55 47.78 14.27
N ALA A 2 -0.54 47.01 13.87
CA ALA A 2 -0.66 46.06 12.76
C ALA A 2 -0.90 44.68 13.37
N SER A 3 -2.12 44.18 13.16
CA SER A 3 -2.56 42.84 13.59
C SER A 3 -1.70 41.78 12.90
N THR A 4 -0.92 41.05 13.69
CA THR A 4 -0.27 39.80 13.27
C THR A 4 -1.34 38.78 12.95
N PHE A 5 -1.49 38.42 11.68
CA PHE A 5 -2.22 37.23 11.27
C PHE A 5 -1.37 36.01 11.65
N GLU A 6 -1.73 35.35 12.74
CA GLU A 6 -1.28 33.99 13.02
C GLU A 6 -1.79 33.09 11.91
N THR A 7 -0.88 32.64 11.05
CA THR A 7 -1.18 31.61 10.06
C THR A 7 -1.11 30.28 10.81
N SER A 8 -2.26 29.75 11.24
CA SER A 8 -2.31 28.39 11.78
C SER A 8 -1.98 27.43 10.62
N LEU A 9 -0.72 26.98 10.57
CA LEU A 9 -0.31 25.85 9.74
C LEU A 9 -1.23 24.68 10.10
N GLY A 10 -1.93 24.14 9.10
CA GLY A 10 -2.79 22.97 9.28
C GLY A 10 -2.04 21.78 9.89
N PRO A 11 -2.75 20.76 10.38
CA PRO A 11 -2.12 19.65 11.10
C PRO A 11 -1.01 18.98 10.26
N GLU A 12 0.17 18.80 10.86
CA GLU A 12 1.31 18.11 10.23
C GLU A 12 0.88 16.74 9.69
N ARG A 13 1.36 16.39 8.49
CA ARG A 13 1.07 15.10 7.85
C ARG A 13 1.87 13.98 8.52
N SER A 14 1.26 12.82 8.76
CA SER A 14 1.96 11.64 9.28
C SER A 14 2.11 10.55 8.21
N TYR A 15 3.15 9.72 8.32
CA TYR A 15 3.49 8.66 7.36
C TYR A 15 3.92 7.38 8.08
N HIS A 16 3.97 6.26 7.36
CA HIS A 16 4.52 5.03 7.91
C HIS A 16 6.04 5.16 8.16
N ASN A 17 6.56 4.51 9.21
CA ASN A 17 7.99 4.50 9.52
C ASN A 17 8.69 3.21 9.04
N THR A 18 8.39 2.80 7.81
CA THR A 18 8.91 1.54 7.23
C THR A 18 9.79 1.84 6.02
N LYS A 19 10.57 0.85 5.57
CA LYS A 19 11.32 0.92 4.30
C LYS A 19 10.43 0.74 3.06
N SER A 20 9.11 0.70 3.22
CA SER A 20 8.17 0.58 2.10
C SER A 20 8.26 1.79 1.17
N ALA A 21 8.01 1.57 -0.12
CA ALA A 21 7.95 2.62 -1.13
C ALA A 21 6.59 3.35 -1.16
N TYR A 22 5.69 3.10 -0.20
CA TYR A 22 4.37 3.71 -0.17
C TYR A 22 4.46 5.17 0.33
N ILE A 23 3.98 6.11 -0.49
CA ILE A 23 4.24 7.55 -0.30
C ILE A 23 3.05 8.33 0.29
N LEU A 24 1.89 7.68 0.46
CA LEU A 24 0.70 8.38 0.95
C LEU A 24 0.72 8.50 2.49
N PRO A 25 0.10 9.57 3.05
CA PRO A 25 0.03 9.79 4.49
C PRO A 25 -0.79 8.73 5.23
N ASN A 26 -0.76 8.76 6.57
CA ASN A 26 -1.59 7.91 7.44
C ASN A 26 -2.25 8.73 8.56
N ASP A 27 -2.56 10.00 8.26
CA ASP A 27 -3.21 10.94 9.17
C ASP A 27 -4.72 11.03 8.92
N LYS A 28 -5.40 11.81 9.77
CA LYS A 28 -6.85 11.98 9.70
C LYS A 28 -7.35 12.42 8.31
N PRO A 29 -6.81 13.46 7.64
CA PRO A 29 -7.34 13.82 6.32
C PRO A 29 -7.16 12.72 5.26
N GLU A 30 -6.09 11.92 5.34
CA GLU A 30 -5.96 10.76 4.44
C GLU A 30 -6.95 9.64 4.79
N HIS A 31 -7.19 9.39 6.08
CA HIS A 31 -8.25 8.47 6.50
C HIS A 31 -9.62 8.92 5.98
N ASP A 32 -9.97 10.20 6.12
CA ASP A 32 -11.23 10.76 5.61
C ASP A 32 -11.35 10.56 4.08
N ARG A 33 -10.24 10.75 3.34
CA ARG A 33 -10.17 10.50 1.89
C ARG A 33 -10.39 9.02 1.55
N LEU A 34 -9.75 8.10 2.29
CA LEU A 34 -9.91 6.65 2.12
C LEU A 34 -11.35 6.20 2.41
N GLU A 35 -11.99 6.73 3.45
CA GLU A 35 -13.40 6.45 3.76
C GLU A 35 -14.33 6.93 2.64
N ALA A 36 -14.12 8.14 2.12
CA ALA A 36 -14.91 8.67 1.01
C ALA A 36 -14.73 7.82 -0.26
N GLN A 37 -13.48 7.47 -0.59
CA GLN A 37 -13.16 6.60 -1.71
C GLN A 37 -13.84 5.23 -1.59
N SER A 38 -13.78 4.60 -0.40
CA SER A 38 -14.41 3.30 -0.16
C SER A 38 -15.93 3.36 -0.35
N LYS A 39 -16.59 4.43 0.10
CA LYS A 39 -18.05 4.60 -0.10
C LYS A 39 -18.41 4.69 -1.58
N CYS A 40 -17.67 5.49 -2.36
CA CYS A 40 -17.89 5.60 -3.80
C CYS A 40 -17.70 4.26 -4.51
N ILE A 41 -16.63 3.52 -4.18
CA ILE A 41 -16.35 2.21 -4.78
C ILE A 41 -17.42 1.19 -4.39
N PHE A 42 -17.87 1.19 -3.13
CA PHE A 42 -18.93 0.30 -2.66
C PHE A 42 -20.25 0.49 -3.43
N GLU A 43 -20.66 1.74 -3.65
CA GLU A 43 -21.86 2.05 -4.45
C GLU A 43 -21.67 1.63 -5.92
N LEU A 44 -20.50 1.91 -6.52
CA LEU A 44 -20.17 1.47 -7.88
C LEU A 44 -20.22 -0.06 -8.03
N MET A 45 -19.86 -0.80 -6.98
CA MET A 45 -19.95 -2.26 -6.93
C MET A 45 -21.38 -2.77 -6.64
N GLY A 46 -22.39 -1.91 -6.63
CA GLY A 46 -23.77 -2.29 -6.33
C GLY A 46 -23.95 -2.78 -4.90
N LYS A 47 -23.22 -2.16 -3.95
CA LYS A 47 -23.21 -2.52 -2.52
C LYS A 47 -22.75 -3.94 -2.25
N ARG A 48 -21.82 -4.44 -3.06
CA ARG A 48 -21.23 -5.78 -2.92
C ARG A 48 -19.71 -5.70 -2.99
N ILE A 49 -19.04 -5.81 -1.84
CA ILE A 49 -17.56 -5.86 -1.80
C ILE A 49 -17.02 -7.23 -2.20
N ILE A 50 -17.78 -8.30 -1.92
CA ILE A 50 -17.35 -9.68 -2.11
C ILE A 50 -18.11 -10.28 -3.28
N HIS A 51 -17.40 -10.46 -4.39
CA HIS A 51 -17.98 -11.00 -5.63
C HIS A 51 -17.87 -12.53 -5.72
N ALA A 52 -17.05 -13.16 -4.88
CA ALA A 52 -16.92 -14.60 -4.84
C ALA A 52 -18.23 -15.25 -4.31
N PRO A 53 -18.67 -16.38 -4.87
CA PRO A 53 -19.88 -17.08 -4.43
C PRO A 53 -19.60 -17.85 -3.13
N LEU A 54 -19.52 -17.13 -2.01
CA LEU A 54 -19.25 -17.68 -0.68
C LEU A 54 -20.57 -17.88 0.08
N SER A 55 -20.70 -19.00 0.79
CA SER A 55 -21.74 -19.15 1.82
C SER A 55 -21.29 -18.44 3.08
N ALA A 56 -22.18 -17.65 3.70
CA ALA A 56 -21.93 -17.00 4.98
C ALA A 56 -21.47 -17.99 6.06
N THR A 57 -21.94 -19.23 6.00
CA THR A 57 -21.65 -20.29 6.98
C THR A 57 -20.34 -21.04 6.75
N ASN A 58 -19.69 -20.87 5.59
CA ASN A 58 -18.51 -21.66 5.20
C ASN A 58 -17.21 -20.85 5.24
N VAL A 59 -17.27 -19.59 5.66
CA VAL A 59 -16.08 -18.76 5.86
C VAL A 59 -15.78 -18.75 7.35
N HIS A 60 -14.61 -19.27 7.72
CA HIS A 60 -14.16 -19.30 9.11
C HIS A 60 -12.97 -18.38 9.38
N LYS A 61 -12.25 -17.98 8.31
CA LYS A 61 -11.13 -17.03 8.38
C LYS A 61 -11.10 -16.18 7.12
N ALA A 62 -10.74 -14.90 7.26
CA ALA A 62 -10.52 -13.97 6.16
C ALA A 62 -9.31 -13.08 6.43
N LEU A 63 -8.60 -12.64 5.39
CA LEU A 63 -7.45 -11.74 5.49
C LEU A 63 -7.62 -10.58 4.51
N ASP A 64 -7.53 -9.35 5.02
CA ASP A 64 -7.56 -8.09 4.30
C ASP A 64 -6.17 -7.44 4.34
N ILE A 65 -5.52 -7.33 3.18
CA ILE A 65 -4.12 -6.88 3.03
C ILE A 65 -4.09 -5.46 2.47
N GLY A 66 -3.36 -4.58 3.14
CA GLY A 66 -3.41 -3.13 2.85
C GLY A 66 -4.74 -2.56 3.31
N CYS A 67 -5.20 -2.96 4.50
CA CYS A 67 -6.55 -2.66 4.96
C CYS A 67 -6.79 -1.17 5.24
N GLY A 68 -5.74 -0.34 5.29
CA GLY A 68 -5.81 1.11 5.50
C GLY A 68 -6.57 1.44 6.78
N THR A 69 -7.70 2.15 6.63
CA THR A 69 -8.58 2.47 7.76
C THR A 69 -9.27 1.24 8.35
N GLY A 70 -9.33 0.11 7.65
CA GLY A 70 -10.02 -1.13 8.03
C GLY A 70 -11.49 -1.19 7.62
N ILE A 71 -11.97 -0.30 6.74
CA ILE A 71 -13.39 -0.22 6.38
C ILE A 71 -13.88 -1.49 5.67
N VAL A 72 -13.07 -2.04 4.76
CA VAL A 72 -13.35 -3.30 4.08
C VAL A 72 -13.24 -4.48 5.05
N THR A 73 -12.24 -4.50 5.93
CA THR A 73 -12.12 -5.50 7.00
C THR A 73 -13.40 -5.58 7.83
N HIS A 74 -13.98 -4.42 8.18
CA HIS A 74 -15.21 -4.34 8.94
C HIS A 74 -16.42 -4.86 8.16
N GLU A 75 -16.51 -4.55 6.86
CA GLU A 75 -17.58 -5.09 6.01
C GLU A 75 -17.50 -6.61 5.89
N ILE A 76 -16.30 -7.18 5.70
CA ILE A 76 -16.09 -8.63 5.68
C ILE A 76 -16.55 -9.24 7.01
N ALA A 77 -16.13 -8.68 8.13
CA ALA A 77 -16.48 -9.17 9.46
C ALA A 77 -17.99 -9.11 9.76
N SER A 78 -18.68 -8.09 9.25
CA SER A 78 -20.14 -7.95 9.33
C SER A 78 -20.86 -9.01 8.48
N GLN A 79 -20.37 -9.29 7.27
CA GLN A 79 -20.97 -10.28 6.37
C GLN A 79 -20.72 -11.74 6.82
N PHE A 80 -19.61 -12.00 7.52
CA PHE A 80 -19.25 -13.33 8.04
C PHE A 80 -19.02 -13.28 9.55
N PRO A 81 -20.08 -13.21 10.36
CA PRO A 81 -19.96 -13.06 11.83
C PRO A 81 -19.24 -14.24 12.50
N ASP A 82 -19.30 -15.43 11.89
CA ASP A 82 -18.64 -16.65 12.38
C ASP A 82 -17.17 -16.76 11.93
N ALA A 83 -16.71 -15.86 11.05
CA ALA A 83 -15.33 -15.85 10.56
C ALA A 83 -14.43 -14.96 11.42
N GLN A 84 -13.21 -15.43 11.69
CA GLN A 84 -12.15 -14.56 12.19
C GLN A 84 -11.53 -13.77 11.04
N VAL A 85 -11.63 -12.44 11.08
CA VAL A 85 -11.13 -11.54 10.04
C VAL A 85 -9.85 -10.86 10.49
N TYR A 86 -8.81 -10.95 9.68
CA TYR A 86 -7.51 -10.32 9.92
C TYR A 86 -7.33 -9.10 9.02
N GLY A 87 -7.05 -7.93 9.61
CA GLY A 87 -6.64 -6.74 8.87
C GLY A 87 -5.14 -6.52 9.00
N LEU A 88 -4.45 -6.31 7.88
CA LEU A 88 -3.01 -6.05 7.83
C LEU A 88 -2.74 -4.76 7.04
N ASP A 89 -1.99 -3.82 7.63
CA ASP A 89 -1.56 -2.60 6.95
C ASP A 89 -0.12 -2.20 7.31
N LEU A 90 0.46 -1.30 6.49
CA LEU A 90 1.77 -0.70 6.74
C LEU A 90 1.76 0.23 7.96
N SER A 91 0.63 0.88 8.22
CA SER A 91 0.40 1.75 9.36
C SER A 91 -0.51 1.08 10.38
N PRO A 92 -0.44 1.45 11.67
CA PRO A 92 -1.47 1.04 12.62
C PRO A 92 -2.86 1.43 12.11
N VAL A 93 -3.79 0.48 12.12
CA VAL A 93 -5.19 0.75 11.74
C VAL A 93 -5.76 1.77 12.73
N PRO A 94 -6.31 2.91 12.25
CA PRO A 94 -6.78 3.98 13.12
C PRO A 94 -8.03 3.55 13.90
N ASN A 95 -8.11 3.95 15.17
CA ASN A 95 -9.28 3.70 16.01
C ASN A 95 -10.39 4.73 15.75
N ILE A 96 -10.97 4.70 14.56
CA ILE A 96 -12.01 5.65 14.10
C ILE A 96 -13.40 5.03 13.97
N ARG A 97 -13.52 3.71 14.24
CA ARG A 97 -14.78 2.99 14.32
C ARG A 97 -14.70 1.91 15.39
N GLU A 98 -15.85 1.54 15.94
CA GLU A 98 -15.92 0.43 16.89
C GLU A 98 -15.49 -0.87 16.21
N LYS A 99 -14.63 -1.63 16.87
CA LYS A 99 -14.06 -2.85 16.32
C LYS A 99 -14.98 -4.04 16.63
N LEU A 100 -15.44 -4.74 15.58
CA LEU A 100 -16.21 -5.97 15.75
C LEU A 100 -15.39 -7.07 16.45
N PRO A 101 -16.02 -7.94 17.26
CA PRO A 101 -15.33 -8.92 18.10
C PRO A 101 -14.54 -9.96 17.29
N ASN A 102 -14.94 -10.21 16.05
CA ASN A 102 -14.30 -11.16 15.13
C ASN A 102 -13.20 -10.52 14.27
N ILE A 103 -12.75 -9.29 14.57
CA ILE A 103 -11.65 -8.63 13.86
C ILE A 103 -10.36 -8.74 14.69
N GLU A 104 -9.25 -9.10 14.04
CA GLU A 104 -7.90 -8.98 14.58
C GLU A 104 -7.05 -8.13 13.64
N THR A 105 -6.57 -6.98 14.12
CA THR A 105 -5.66 -6.13 13.36
C THR A 105 -4.24 -6.52 13.73
N LYS A 106 -3.48 -7.05 12.77
CA LYS A 106 -2.06 -7.34 12.96
C LYS A 106 -1.28 -6.18 12.35
N GLY A 107 -0.39 -5.57 13.12
CA GLY A 107 0.56 -4.59 12.59
C GLY A 107 1.47 -5.22 11.52
N LEU A 108 2.27 -4.38 10.86
CA LEU A 108 3.13 -4.74 9.73
C LEU A 108 3.83 -6.10 9.89
N GLU A 109 3.55 -7.00 8.95
CA GLU A 109 4.35 -8.20 8.72
C GLU A 109 5.32 -7.93 7.55
N SER A 110 6.51 -7.41 7.88
CA SER A 110 7.52 -7.03 6.89
C SER A 110 7.99 -8.16 5.97
N LEU A 111 7.70 -9.42 6.32
CA LEU A 111 8.03 -10.60 5.52
C LEU A 111 6.77 -11.26 4.94
N CYS A 112 5.69 -10.51 4.73
CA CYS A 112 4.41 -11.06 4.26
C CYS A 112 4.58 -11.86 2.95
N GLY A 113 5.43 -11.40 2.03
CA GLY A 113 5.75 -12.11 0.79
C GLY A 113 6.28 -13.54 1.01
N GLU A 114 7.12 -13.73 2.04
CA GLU A 114 7.68 -15.05 2.41
C GLU A 114 6.64 -15.94 3.10
N LYS A 115 5.66 -15.34 3.78
CA LYS A 115 4.64 -16.03 4.58
C LYS A 115 3.36 -16.35 3.79
N LEU A 116 3.07 -15.61 2.73
CA LEU A 116 1.92 -15.80 1.84
C LEU A 116 1.69 -17.25 1.39
N PRO A 117 2.71 -18.03 1.00
CA PRO A 117 2.50 -19.41 0.54
C PRO A 117 1.96 -20.32 1.65
N ARG A 118 2.52 -20.16 2.86
CA ARG A 118 2.04 -20.87 4.05
C ARG A 118 0.60 -20.47 4.36
N TRP A 119 0.29 -19.18 4.31
CA TRP A 119 -1.07 -18.69 4.54
C TRP A 119 -2.07 -19.21 3.51
N PHE A 120 -1.67 -19.39 2.25
CA PHE A 120 -2.52 -19.98 1.21
C PHE A 120 -2.86 -21.43 1.54
N VAL A 121 -1.87 -22.23 1.96
CA VAL A 121 -2.09 -23.62 2.41
C VAL A 121 -3.00 -23.66 3.65
N GLU A 122 -2.73 -22.80 4.65
CA GLU A 122 -3.54 -22.71 5.87
C GLU A 122 -4.98 -22.25 5.59
N ALA A 123 -5.19 -21.46 4.53
CA ALA A 123 -6.50 -21.04 4.04
C ALA A 123 -7.20 -22.14 3.20
N GLY A 124 -6.58 -23.30 3.02
CA GLY A 124 -7.14 -24.44 2.30
C GLY A 124 -7.01 -24.35 0.79
N LEU A 125 -6.10 -23.52 0.26
CA LEU A 125 -5.75 -23.55 -1.16
C LEU A 125 -4.77 -24.70 -1.42
N GLU A 126 -5.00 -25.40 -2.53
CA GLU A 126 -4.16 -26.47 -3.06
C GLU A 126 -3.25 -25.90 -4.17
N ASP A 127 -2.27 -26.70 -4.60
CA ASP A 127 -1.38 -26.37 -5.72
C ASP A 127 -0.72 -24.98 -5.58
N VAL A 128 -0.31 -24.62 -4.35
CA VAL A 128 0.26 -23.30 -4.06
C VAL A 128 1.62 -23.16 -4.76
N GLN A 129 1.73 -22.19 -5.65
CA GLN A 129 2.95 -21.86 -6.37
C GLN A 129 3.43 -20.46 -6.01
N ILE A 130 4.74 -20.31 -5.99
CA ILE A 130 5.43 -19.08 -5.65
C ILE A 130 6.33 -18.72 -6.81
N LYS A 131 6.15 -17.53 -7.37
CA LYS A 131 7.14 -16.90 -8.24
C LYS A 131 7.71 -15.68 -7.53
N ARG A 132 9.03 -15.58 -7.51
CA ARG A 132 9.74 -14.44 -6.96
C ARG A 132 10.34 -13.65 -8.10
N TYR A 133 10.16 -12.35 -8.07
CA TYR A 133 10.75 -11.42 -9.01
C TYR A 133 11.69 -10.50 -8.24
N MET A 134 12.93 -10.41 -8.68
CA MET A 134 13.87 -9.44 -8.14
C MET A 134 13.55 -8.09 -8.77
N LEU A 135 13.29 -7.08 -7.94
CA LEU A 135 13.21 -5.71 -8.40
C LEU A 135 14.54 -5.02 -8.08
N PRO A 136 15.39 -4.79 -9.09
CA PRO A 136 16.70 -4.21 -8.89
C PRO A 136 16.61 -2.71 -8.64
N MET A 137 17.43 -2.26 -7.70
CA MET A 137 17.74 -0.86 -7.42
C MET A 137 19.21 -0.63 -7.76
N GLY A 138 19.49 -0.60 -9.05
CA GLY A 138 20.81 -0.37 -9.63
C GLY A 138 21.10 -1.28 -10.82
N GLN A 139 22.35 -1.25 -11.30
CA GLN A 139 22.80 -2.12 -12.39
C GLN A 139 24.08 -2.85 -12.01
N TRP A 140 24.14 -4.13 -12.36
CA TRP A 140 25.33 -4.93 -12.20
C TRP A 140 25.39 -6.06 -13.22
N GLU A 141 26.58 -6.63 -13.38
CA GLU A 141 26.84 -7.74 -14.27
C GLU A 141 26.06 -8.99 -13.81
N GLY A 142 25.40 -9.67 -14.77
CA GLY A 142 24.59 -10.87 -14.52
C GLY A 142 23.08 -10.63 -14.43
N MET A 143 22.60 -9.39 -14.56
CA MET A 143 21.17 -9.09 -14.65
C MET A 143 20.57 -9.52 -15.99
N THR A 144 19.31 -9.93 -15.98
CA THR A 144 18.54 -10.15 -17.21
C THR A 144 18.21 -8.83 -17.90
N GLU A 145 17.93 -8.88 -19.19
CA GLU A 145 17.53 -7.69 -19.96
C GLU A 145 16.25 -7.03 -19.41
N ALA A 146 15.32 -7.83 -18.88
CA ALA A 146 14.09 -7.32 -18.25
C ALA A 146 14.38 -6.59 -16.93
N GLU A 147 15.24 -7.15 -16.08
CA GLU A 147 15.68 -6.53 -14.83
C GLU A 147 16.45 -5.23 -15.10
N ARG A 148 17.34 -5.24 -16.10
CA ARG A 148 18.09 -4.05 -16.53
C ARG A 148 17.15 -2.94 -16.98
N LYS A 149 16.21 -3.23 -17.87
CA LYS A 149 15.20 -2.27 -18.35
C LYS A 149 14.33 -1.74 -17.20
N PHE A 150 13.93 -2.60 -16.27
CA PHE A 150 13.14 -2.22 -15.11
C PHE A 150 13.92 -1.27 -14.19
N GLY A 151 15.16 -1.64 -13.82
CA GLY A 151 16.06 -0.84 -13.00
C GLY A 151 16.48 0.50 -13.64
N GLU A 152 16.41 0.60 -14.97
CA GLU A 152 16.65 1.84 -15.71
C GLU A 152 15.50 2.85 -15.65
N HIS A 153 14.24 2.40 -15.48
CA HIS A 153 13.06 3.24 -15.70
C HIS A 153 12.17 3.39 -14.46
N TYR A 154 12.00 2.33 -13.69
CA TYR A 154 11.06 2.29 -12.56
C TYR A 154 11.46 3.19 -11.38
N PRO A 155 12.74 3.27 -10.96
CA PRO A 155 13.16 4.13 -9.85
C PRO A 155 13.02 5.63 -10.15
N ILE A 156 13.05 6.03 -11.42
CA ILE A 156 12.89 7.44 -11.83
C ILE A 156 11.43 7.87 -11.69
N GLY A 157 10.49 7.03 -12.11
CA GLY A 157 9.05 7.34 -12.02
C GLY A 157 8.59 7.49 -10.57
N ILE A 158 9.08 6.62 -9.68
CA ILE A 158 8.82 6.73 -8.24
C ILE A 158 9.62 7.89 -7.63
N GLY A 159 10.92 8.03 -7.94
CA GLY A 159 11.76 9.09 -7.38
C GLY A 159 11.31 10.51 -7.79
N ALA A 160 10.90 10.71 -9.04
CA ALA A 160 10.36 11.98 -9.53
C ALA A 160 8.99 12.27 -8.91
N SER A 161 8.09 11.29 -8.83
CA SER A 161 6.78 11.48 -8.17
C SER A 161 6.95 11.74 -6.66
N MET A 162 7.93 11.13 -6.01
CA MET A 162 8.25 11.33 -4.60
C MET A 162 8.91 12.69 -4.34
N LEU A 163 9.83 13.15 -5.19
CA LEU A 163 10.42 14.51 -5.14
C LEU A 163 9.38 15.60 -5.34
N VAL A 164 8.48 15.44 -6.32
CA VAL A 164 7.35 16.35 -6.53
C VAL A 164 6.42 16.36 -5.30
N SER A 165 6.17 15.18 -4.70
CA SER A 165 5.36 15.06 -3.49
C SER A 165 6.03 15.71 -2.26
N MET A 166 7.35 15.54 -2.08
CA MET A 166 8.14 16.16 -1.01
C MET A 166 8.19 17.68 -1.15
N ARG A 167 8.27 18.21 -2.38
CA ARG A 167 8.27 19.65 -2.63
C ARG A 167 6.92 20.29 -2.33
N LYS A 168 5.82 19.60 -2.65
CA LYS A 168 4.45 19.98 -2.24
C LYS A 168 4.28 20.00 -0.72
N LEU A 169 4.95 19.10 -0.01
CA LEU A 169 4.90 19.04 1.45
C LEU A 169 5.72 20.14 2.13
N GLY A 170 6.80 20.61 1.49
CA GLY A 170 7.69 21.64 2.05
C GLY A 170 7.29 23.10 1.82
N GLN A 171 6.35 23.39 0.90
CA GLN A 171 5.96 24.77 0.55
C GLN A 171 4.47 25.11 0.79
N GLY A 172 3.68 24.20 1.34
CA GLY A 172 2.22 24.35 1.42
C GLY A 172 1.54 24.13 0.05
N GLN A 173 0.20 24.13 0.02
CA GLN A 173 -0.63 23.84 -1.16
C GLN A 173 -0.60 24.95 -2.24
N ASN A 174 0.58 25.31 -2.75
CA ASN A 174 0.69 26.14 -3.95
C ASN A 174 0.73 25.26 -5.20
N GLU A 175 0.19 25.78 -6.31
CA GLU A 175 0.29 25.13 -7.63
C GLU A 175 1.75 24.87 -7.98
N VAL A 176 2.07 23.65 -8.41
CA VAL A 176 3.42 23.30 -8.83
C VAL A 176 3.70 23.98 -10.15
N SER A 177 4.63 24.93 -10.14
CA SER A 177 5.08 25.57 -11.37
C SER A 177 5.75 24.54 -12.29
N GLN A 178 5.71 24.78 -13.60
CA GLN A 178 6.37 23.89 -14.56
C GLN A 178 7.88 23.80 -14.30
N GLU A 179 8.49 24.89 -13.82
CA GLU A 179 9.89 24.94 -13.40
C GLU A 179 10.20 24.01 -12.21
N ASP A 180 9.25 23.83 -11.29
CA ASP A 180 9.42 22.92 -10.14
C ASP A 180 9.32 21.45 -10.53
N ILE A 181 8.49 21.13 -11.54
CA ILE A 181 8.42 19.80 -12.15
C ILE A 181 9.76 19.50 -12.83
N GLU A 182 10.28 20.43 -13.62
CA GLU A 182 11.54 20.29 -14.34
C GLU A 182 12.72 20.07 -13.39
N LYS A 183 12.84 20.87 -12.33
CA LYS A 183 13.85 20.68 -11.28
C LYS A 183 13.70 19.35 -10.52
N GLY A 184 12.46 18.89 -10.29
CA GLY A 184 12.18 17.59 -9.69
C GLY A 184 12.62 16.42 -10.57
N VAL A 185 12.36 16.51 -11.87
CA VAL A 185 12.82 15.56 -12.89
C VAL A 185 14.34 15.57 -12.99
N GLU A 186 14.97 16.74 -12.99
CA GLU A 186 16.43 16.86 -13.00
C GLU A 186 17.08 16.24 -11.74
N GLY A 187 16.48 16.49 -10.57
CA GLY A 187 16.89 15.85 -9.31
C GLY A 187 16.75 14.33 -9.35
N ALA A 188 15.62 13.82 -9.86
CA ALA A 188 15.41 12.39 -10.03
C ALA A 188 16.41 11.77 -11.02
N ASN A 189 16.80 12.49 -12.08
CA ASN A 189 17.83 12.04 -13.02
C ASN A 189 19.23 12.01 -12.40
N LYS A 190 19.57 12.94 -11.51
CA LYS A 190 20.83 12.90 -10.73
C LYS A 190 20.84 11.73 -9.74
N VAL A 191 19.73 11.51 -9.02
CA VAL A 191 19.56 10.37 -8.11
C VAL A 191 19.61 9.05 -8.87
N LYS A 192 19.00 8.98 -10.08
CA LYS A 192 19.10 7.82 -10.98
C LYS A 192 20.57 7.47 -11.22
N GLN A 193 21.39 8.42 -11.65
CA GLN A 193 22.81 8.16 -11.96
C GLN A 193 23.59 7.63 -10.75
N GLU A 194 23.28 8.11 -9.54
CA GLU A 194 23.89 7.59 -8.31
C GLU A 194 23.36 6.20 -7.93
N TRP A 195 22.05 5.95 -8.05
CA TRP A 195 21.43 4.68 -7.67
C TRP A 195 21.83 3.51 -8.58
N GLN A 196 22.16 3.78 -9.85
CA GLN A 196 22.69 2.76 -10.76
C GLN A 196 23.98 2.10 -10.24
N LYS A 197 24.72 2.77 -9.34
CA LYS A 197 25.98 2.28 -8.77
C LYS A 197 25.81 1.29 -7.60
N TYR A 198 24.63 1.23 -6.99
CA TYR A 198 24.37 0.36 -5.85
C TYR A 198 23.85 -1.02 -6.30
N ARG A 199 24.19 -2.07 -5.56
CA ARG A 199 23.63 -3.42 -5.76
C ARG A 199 22.49 -3.67 -4.76
N GLY A 200 21.44 -2.86 -4.85
CA GLY A 200 20.23 -3.03 -4.05
C GLY A 200 19.17 -3.81 -4.81
N PHE A 201 18.35 -4.59 -4.11
CA PHE A 201 17.13 -5.16 -4.68
C PHE A 201 16.13 -5.50 -3.58
N PHE A 202 14.87 -5.71 -3.96
CA PHE A 202 13.86 -6.32 -3.10
C PHE A 202 13.09 -7.39 -3.86
N TRP A 203 12.55 -8.35 -3.13
CA TRP A 203 11.77 -9.45 -3.69
C TRP A 203 10.30 -9.08 -3.76
N VAL A 204 9.71 -9.25 -4.94
CA VAL A 204 8.26 -9.28 -5.13
C VAL A 204 7.83 -10.73 -5.26
N TYR A 205 6.81 -11.09 -4.49
CA TYR A 205 6.26 -12.44 -4.44
C TYR A 205 4.91 -12.45 -5.15
N ALA A 206 4.79 -13.26 -6.20
CA ALA A 206 3.51 -13.65 -6.77
C ALA A 206 3.19 -15.06 -6.29
N VAL A 207 2.18 -15.16 -5.42
CA VAL A 207 1.72 -16.43 -4.87
C VAL A 207 0.35 -16.72 -5.45
N CYS A 208 0.19 -17.89 -6.06
CA CYS A 208 -1.11 -18.37 -6.51
C CYS A 208 -1.41 -19.72 -5.85
N GLY A 209 -2.68 -20.01 -5.66
CA GLY A 209 -3.17 -21.30 -5.20
C GLY A 209 -4.54 -21.56 -5.84
N ARG A 210 -4.92 -22.82 -5.93
CA ARG A 210 -6.20 -23.25 -6.46
C ARG A 210 -7.15 -23.59 -5.31
N LYS A 211 -8.42 -23.21 -5.43
CA LYS A 211 -9.44 -23.71 -4.50
C LYS A 211 -9.68 -25.21 -4.79
N PRO A 212 -9.76 -26.08 -3.76
CA PRO A 212 -10.11 -27.49 -3.94
C PRO A 212 -11.41 -27.62 -4.73
N VAL A 213 -11.42 -28.48 -5.75
CA VAL A 213 -12.66 -28.86 -6.43
C VAL A 213 -13.21 -30.03 -5.63
N ARG A 214 -14.24 -29.78 -4.83
CA ARG A 214 -15.01 -30.82 -4.16
C ARG A 214 -16.23 -31.16 -5.00
#